data_AF-U4U127-F1
#
_entry.id   AF-U4U127-F1
#
_cell.length_a   1.000
_cell.length_b   1.000
_cell.length_c   1.000
_cell.angle_alpha   90.00
_cell.angle_beta   90.00
_cell.angle_gamma   90.00
#
_symmetry.space_group_name_H-M   'P 1'
#
loop_
_entity.id
_entity.type
_entity.pdbx_description
1 polymer ?
#
loop_
_entity_poly.entity_id
_entity_poly.type
_entity_poly.pdbx_seq_one_letter_code
_entity_poly.pdbx_strand_id
1 'polypeptide(L)'
;YLTETELEHYITELLPTLCQLDGLEKSFHSFYVCTAVRKFMFFLDGVRANRVRIIDILACSFLDDLLELRDEDVSKDVQEQNWFSAPSALRIYGHYLNLDRDHNGMLNKSELASYGSGTFTKPFLDRVFQTCLTYGGEMDYKTYLDLVLALENRSEPQALAYLFRILDIKGCGYLDAFTLNYFFRDIQDQMTAHGTEQPVSFSDVKDELFDMVRPKDPERVTLNDLVACGQGETFVSILIEFRGFWAYEHREAISSEPSDGL
;
A
#
# COMPACT_ATOMS: atom_id res chain seq x y z
N TYR A 1 7.54 2.37 25.56
CA TYR A 1 6.79 2.62 24.32
C TYR A 1 7.07 4.04 23.90
N LEU A 2 6.96 4.36 22.61
CA LEU A 2 6.87 5.72 22.10
C LEU A 2 5.51 5.89 21.45
N THR A 3 4.83 6.98 21.77
CA THR A 3 3.67 7.48 21.02
C THR A 3 4.13 8.07 19.70
N GLU A 4 3.18 8.30 18.79
CA GLU A 4 3.47 8.96 17.52
C GLU A 4 4.13 10.33 17.72
N THR A 5 3.60 11.17 18.62
CA THR A 5 4.15 12.50 18.92
C THR A 5 5.57 12.44 19.50
N GLU A 6 5.87 11.46 20.35
CA GLU A 6 7.24 11.28 20.87
C GLU A 6 8.21 10.85 19.76
N LEU A 7 7.74 10.04 18.80
CA LEU A 7 8.55 9.65 17.65
C LEU A 7 8.76 10.80 16.65
N GLU A 8 7.73 11.63 16.43
CA GLU A 8 7.83 12.88 15.66
C GLU A 8 8.88 13.81 16.27
N HIS A 9 8.86 13.98 17.60
CA HIS A 9 9.85 14.79 18.29
C HIS A 9 11.26 14.21 18.12
N TYR A 10 11.44 12.91 18.34
CA TYR A 10 12.72 12.24 18.16
C TYR A 10 13.29 12.41 16.75
N ILE A 11 12.48 12.18 15.70
CA ILE A 11 12.93 12.35 14.30
C ILE A 11 13.23 13.82 14.00
N THR A 12 12.43 14.75 14.52
CA THR A 12 12.69 16.19 14.36
C THR A 12 14.03 16.62 14.97
N GLU A 13 14.38 16.10 16.15
CA GLU A 13 15.69 16.35 16.78
C GLU A 13 16.85 15.67 16.04
N LEU A 14 16.56 14.56 15.34
CA LEU A 14 17.55 13.82 14.56
C LEU A 14 17.89 14.51 13.23
N LEU A 15 16.93 15.23 12.62
CA LEU A 15 17.06 15.86 11.30
C LEU A 15 18.39 16.58 11.06
N PRO A 16 18.89 17.46 11.95
CA PRO A 16 20.15 18.20 11.73
C PRO A 16 21.40 17.31 11.69
N THR A 17 21.27 16.03 12.05
CA THR A 17 22.36 15.05 12.01
C THR A 17 22.37 14.21 10.74
N LEU A 18 21.30 14.26 9.93
CA LEU A 18 21.13 13.44 8.74
C LEU A 18 21.62 14.22 7.51
N CYS A 19 22.92 14.16 7.22
CA CYS A 19 23.58 14.97 6.19
C CYS A 19 22.89 14.91 4.82
N GLN A 20 22.34 13.75 4.43
CA GLN A 20 21.63 13.60 3.15
C GLN A 20 20.33 14.43 3.05
N LEU A 21 19.83 14.98 4.16
CA LEU A 21 18.63 15.80 4.21
C LEU A 21 18.91 17.30 4.26
N ASP A 22 20.17 17.74 4.31
CA ASP A 22 20.55 19.15 4.46
C ASP A 22 19.99 20.06 3.34
N GLY A 23 19.74 19.49 2.16
CA GLY A 23 19.15 20.19 1.02
C GLY A 23 17.63 20.35 1.08
N LEU A 24 16.93 19.75 2.05
CA LEU A 24 15.47 19.86 2.15
C LEU A 24 15.06 21.26 2.62
N GLU A 25 14.01 21.79 2.00
CA GLU A 25 13.42 23.05 2.43
C GLU A 25 12.79 22.91 3.82
N LYS A 26 12.97 23.92 4.67
CA LYS A 26 12.38 23.93 6.03
C LYS A 26 10.85 23.82 6.03
N SER A 27 10.19 24.33 5.00
CA SER A 27 8.75 24.20 4.74
C SER A 27 8.31 22.74 4.60
N PHE A 28 9.21 21.86 4.13
CA PHE A 28 8.94 20.44 3.91
C PHE A 28 9.21 19.57 5.15
N HIS A 29 9.90 20.08 6.17
CA HIS A 29 10.30 19.27 7.33
C HIS A 29 9.12 18.58 8.03
N SER A 30 7.97 19.25 8.17
CA SER A 30 6.78 18.65 8.78
C SER A 30 6.25 17.45 7.99
N PHE A 31 6.25 17.55 6.65
CA PHE A 31 5.85 16.45 5.77
C PHE A 31 6.87 15.32 5.79
N TYR A 32 8.17 15.64 5.79
CA TYR A 32 9.23 14.65 5.93
C TYR A 32 9.10 13.85 7.24
N VAL A 33 8.95 14.55 8.38
CA VAL A 33 8.80 13.91 9.69
C VAL A 33 7.56 13.02 9.70
N CYS A 34 6.44 13.50 9.16
CA CYS A 34 5.23 12.67 8.99
C CYS A 34 5.54 11.40 8.18
N THR A 35 6.16 11.52 7.00
CA THR A 35 6.52 10.38 6.13
C THR A 35 7.43 9.37 6.81
N ALA A 36 8.43 9.83 7.58
CA ALA A 36 9.33 8.95 8.32
C ALA A 36 8.60 8.24 9.47
N VAL A 37 7.87 8.98 10.30
CA VAL A 37 7.12 8.45 11.44
C VAL A 37 6.07 7.44 10.99
N ARG A 38 5.38 7.69 9.87
CA ARG A 38 4.36 6.77 9.35
C ARG A 38 4.91 5.40 9.03
N LYS A 39 6.14 5.26 8.54
CA LYS A 39 6.77 3.95 8.30
C LYS A 39 6.82 3.12 9.59
N PHE A 40 7.31 3.71 10.68
CA PHE A 40 7.37 3.03 11.98
C PHE A 40 5.97 2.72 12.53
N MET A 41 5.07 3.69 12.53
CA MET A 41 3.73 3.51 13.08
C MET A 41 2.92 2.46 12.29
N PHE A 42 3.03 2.44 10.97
CA PHE A 42 2.31 1.50 10.11
C PHE A 42 2.73 0.04 10.37
N PHE A 43 4.04 -0.22 10.47
CA PHE A 43 4.57 -1.59 10.57
C PHE A 43 4.73 -2.10 12.00
N LEU A 44 4.98 -1.21 12.97
CA LEU A 44 5.28 -1.61 14.36
C LEU A 44 4.08 -1.45 15.31
N ASP A 45 3.04 -0.68 14.95
CA ASP A 45 1.79 -0.58 15.72
C ASP A 45 0.69 -1.48 15.14
N GLY A 46 0.95 -2.79 15.09
CA GLY A 46 0.03 -3.77 14.49
C GLY A 46 -1.37 -3.83 15.13
N VAL A 47 -1.52 -3.38 16.38
CA VAL A 47 -2.80 -3.32 17.09
C VAL A 47 -3.45 -1.93 17.05
N ARG A 48 -2.83 -0.96 16.38
CA ARG A 48 -3.31 0.43 16.27
C ARG A 48 -3.57 1.08 17.63
N ALA A 49 -2.68 0.82 18.59
CA ALA A 49 -2.75 1.39 19.94
C ALA A 49 -2.19 2.83 20.02
N ASN A 50 -1.78 3.38 18.87
CA ASN A 50 -1.12 4.67 18.72
C ASN A 50 0.20 4.78 19.51
N ARG A 51 0.92 3.65 19.61
CA ARG A 51 2.21 3.54 20.29
C ARG A 51 2.98 2.32 19.84
N VAL A 52 4.30 2.45 19.78
CA VAL A 52 5.22 1.38 19.38
C VAL A 52 6.17 1.05 20.53
N ARG A 53 6.60 -0.22 20.66
CA ARG A 53 7.59 -0.56 21.68
C ARG A 53 8.97 -0.08 21.21
N ILE A 54 9.75 0.49 22.13
CA ILE A 54 11.11 0.93 21.84
C ILE A 54 11.96 -0.26 21.37
N ILE A 55 11.77 -1.44 21.98
CA ILE A 55 12.50 -2.65 21.56
C ILE A 55 12.17 -3.07 20.13
N ASP A 56 10.96 -2.80 19.64
CA ASP A 56 10.59 -3.11 18.25
C ASP A 56 11.23 -2.12 17.28
N ILE A 57 11.33 -0.84 17.65
CA ILE A 57 12.07 0.16 16.88
C ILE A 57 13.55 -0.23 16.78
N LEU A 58 14.17 -0.60 17.91
CA LEU A 58 15.58 -1.01 17.94
C LEU A 58 15.86 -2.32 17.21
N ALA A 59 14.85 -3.16 17.00
CA ALA A 59 14.99 -4.44 16.32
C ALA A 59 14.57 -4.39 14.83
N CYS A 60 13.97 -3.29 14.37
CA CYS A 60 13.57 -3.15 12.97
C CYS A 60 14.71 -2.58 12.12
N SER A 61 14.77 -2.98 10.85
CA SER A 61 15.76 -2.44 9.90
C SER A 61 15.52 -0.97 9.57
N PHE A 62 14.30 -0.45 9.79
CA PHE A 62 13.95 0.93 9.44
C PHE A 62 14.78 1.97 10.19
N LEU A 63 15.19 1.66 11.43
CA LEU A 63 16.06 2.55 12.18
C LEU A 63 17.46 2.62 11.55
N ASP A 64 17.97 1.49 11.07
CA ASP A 64 19.26 1.43 10.38
C ASP A 64 19.19 2.23 9.07
N ASP A 65 18.13 2.03 8.26
CA ASP A 65 17.89 2.79 7.03
C ASP A 65 17.82 4.31 7.29
N LEU A 66 17.17 4.73 8.38
CA LEU A 66 17.09 6.15 8.77
C LEU A 66 18.46 6.70 9.19
N LEU A 67 19.25 5.92 9.94
CA LEU A 67 20.55 6.35 10.44
C LEU A 67 21.64 6.30 9.35
N GLU A 68 21.47 5.51 8.29
CA GLU A 68 22.33 5.49 7.10
C GLU A 68 22.39 6.86 6.40
N LEU A 69 21.35 7.70 6.55
CA LEU A 69 21.30 9.06 5.99
C LEU A 69 22.36 10.02 6.57
N ARG A 70 23.10 9.60 7.60
CA ARG A 70 24.27 10.31 8.12
C ARG A 70 25.51 10.17 7.24
N ASP A 71 25.57 9.14 6.42
CA ASP A 71 26.68 8.91 5.50
C ASP A 71 26.48 9.76 4.24
N GLU A 72 27.46 10.59 3.90
CA GLU A 72 27.42 11.47 2.73
C GLU A 72 27.73 10.72 1.42
N ASP A 73 28.37 9.55 1.50
CA ASP A 73 28.93 8.82 0.36
C ASP A 73 28.01 7.69 -0.15
N VAL A 74 26.70 7.77 0.12
CA VAL A 74 25.71 6.78 -0.33
C VAL A 74 25.38 6.97 -1.81
N SER A 75 25.37 5.87 -2.57
CA SER A 75 25.05 5.92 -3.99
C SER A 75 23.58 6.31 -4.23
N LYS A 76 23.30 6.90 -5.41
CA LYS A 76 21.93 7.29 -5.79
C LYS A 76 20.97 6.11 -5.79
N ASP A 77 21.42 4.95 -6.26
CA ASP A 77 20.58 3.74 -6.31
C ASP A 77 20.13 3.28 -4.91
N VAL A 78 21.01 3.39 -3.91
CA VAL A 78 20.67 3.07 -2.51
C VAL A 78 19.71 4.12 -1.95
N GLN A 79 19.92 5.40 -2.24
CA GLN A 79 19.00 6.46 -1.83
C GLN A 79 17.60 6.26 -2.40
N GLU A 80 17.46 5.84 -3.66
CA GLU A 80 16.17 5.59 -4.30
C GLU A 80 15.39 4.42 -3.69
N GLN A 81 16.10 3.46 -3.08
CA GLN A 81 15.48 2.32 -2.39
C GLN A 81 15.16 2.62 -0.93
N ASN A 82 15.91 3.53 -0.30
CA ASN A 82 15.70 3.91 1.09
C ASN A 82 14.48 4.83 1.23
N TRP A 83 13.45 4.37 1.97
CA TRP A 83 12.21 5.11 2.23
C TRP A 83 12.46 6.48 2.89
N PHE A 84 13.49 6.59 3.73
CA PHE A 84 13.79 7.78 4.50
C PHE A 84 14.61 8.82 3.74
N SER A 85 15.10 8.49 2.54
CA SER A 85 15.90 9.41 1.75
C SER A 85 15.09 10.64 1.30
N ALA A 86 15.78 11.77 1.09
CA ALA A 86 15.14 12.97 0.54
C ALA A 86 14.46 12.71 -0.82
N PRO A 87 15.08 12.01 -1.80
CA PRO A 87 14.42 11.64 -3.05
C PRO A 87 13.12 10.85 -2.86
N SER A 88 13.12 9.84 -1.96
CA SER A 88 11.93 9.03 -1.68
C SER A 88 10.80 9.85 -1.06
N ALA A 89 11.10 10.64 -0.02
CA ALA A 89 10.11 11.48 0.63
C ALA A 89 9.50 12.53 -0.33
N LEU A 90 10.35 13.17 -1.15
CA LEU A 90 9.91 14.13 -2.17
C LEU A 90 9.08 13.47 -3.27
N ARG A 91 9.44 12.26 -3.71
CA ARG A 91 8.67 11.48 -4.68
C ARG A 91 7.25 11.20 -4.17
N ILE A 92 7.13 10.72 -2.93
CA ILE A 92 5.83 10.38 -2.33
C ILE A 92 4.96 11.62 -2.17
N TYR A 93 5.53 12.71 -1.67
CA TYR A 93 4.81 13.98 -1.52
C TYR A 93 4.46 14.63 -2.86
N GLY A 94 5.38 14.60 -3.84
CA GLY A 94 5.13 15.08 -5.19
C GLY A 94 3.99 14.31 -5.86
N HIS A 95 3.91 12.99 -5.67
CA HIS A 95 2.79 12.19 -6.14
C HIS A 95 1.47 12.61 -5.50
N TYR A 96 1.46 12.88 -4.18
CA TYR A 96 0.28 13.42 -3.50
C TYR A 96 -0.20 14.74 -4.10
N LEU A 97 0.72 15.69 -4.30
CA LEU A 97 0.39 16.99 -4.91
C LEU A 97 -0.08 16.88 -6.36
N ASN A 98 0.43 15.92 -7.12
CA ASN A 98 -0.02 15.68 -8.49
C ASN A 98 -1.44 15.09 -8.56
N LEU A 99 -1.89 14.39 -7.52
CA LEU A 99 -3.24 13.89 -7.42
C LEU A 99 -4.23 14.98 -6.99
N ASP A 100 -3.82 15.87 -6.07
CA ASP A 100 -4.61 17.00 -5.57
C ASP A 100 -4.77 18.08 -6.66
N ARG A 101 -5.85 17.99 -7.44
CA ARG A 101 -6.06 18.81 -8.65
C ARG A 101 -6.63 20.19 -8.33
N ASP A 102 -7.39 20.29 -7.24
CA ASP A 102 -7.96 21.56 -6.80
C ASP A 102 -7.04 22.31 -5.81
N HIS A 103 -5.93 21.67 -5.41
CA HIS A 103 -4.91 22.19 -4.52
C HIS A 103 -5.45 22.57 -3.14
N ASN A 104 -6.46 21.83 -2.66
CA ASN A 104 -7.08 22.05 -1.37
C ASN A 104 -6.29 21.39 -0.21
N GLY A 105 -5.28 20.58 -0.53
CA GLY A 105 -4.41 19.91 0.43
C GLY A 105 -4.93 18.55 0.91
N MET A 106 -6.02 18.05 0.34
CA MET A 106 -6.63 16.74 0.59
C MET A 106 -6.94 16.03 -0.74
N LEU A 107 -7.19 14.73 -0.69
CA LEU A 107 -7.54 13.94 -1.87
C LEU A 107 -8.97 13.44 -1.78
N ASN A 108 -9.79 13.81 -2.75
CA ASN A 108 -11.08 13.15 -2.94
C ASN A 108 -10.92 11.82 -3.73
N LYS A 109 -12.01 11.06 -3.81
CA LYS A 109 -12.02 9.74 -4.46
C LYS A 109 -11.65 9.79 -5.94
N SER A 110 -12.08 10.82 -6.66
CA SER A 110 -11.84 10.96 -8.10
C SER A 110 -10.37 11.27 -8.38
N GLU A 111 -9.73 12.02 -7.50
CA GLU A 111 -8.30 12.29 -7.56
C GLU A 111 -7.49 11.03 -7.28
N LEU A 112 -7.79 10.33 -6.17
CA LEU A 112 -7.11 9.08 -5.82
C LEU A 112 -7.29 7.98 -6.88
N ALA A 113 -8.38 8.00 -7.65
CA ALA A 113 -8.59 7.06 -8.76
C ALA A 113 -7.46 7.10 -9.81
N SER A 114 -6.72 8.21 -9.91
CA SER A 114 -5.59 8.35 -10.83
C SER A 114 -4.25 7.85 -10.24
N TYR A 115 -4.25 7.32 -9.01
CA TYR A 115 -3.04 6.78 -8.38
C TYR A 115 -2.48 5.59 -9.17
N GLY A 116 -1.15 5.55 -9.31
CA GLY A 116 -0.44 4.41 -9.90
C GLY A 116 -0.83 4.18 -11.36
N SER A 117 -1.43 3.02 -11.63
CA SER A 117 -1.90 2.66 -12.99
C SER A 117 -3.20 3.37 -13.39
N GLY A 118 -3.91 4.01 -12.45
CA GLY A 118 -5.24 4.55 -12.66
C GLY A 118 -6.31 3.46 -12.86
N THR A 119 -6.02 2.21 -12.48
CA THR A 119 -6.90 1.05 -12.71
C THR A 119 -7.51 0.46 -11.44
N PHE A 120 -7.47 1.20 -10.33
CA PHE A 120 -8.19 0.79 -9.11
C PHE A 120 -9.68 0.64 -9.39
N THR A 121 -10.26 -0.42 -8.85
CA THR A 121 -11.67 -0.69 -9.04
C THR A 121 -12.52 0.32 -8.24
N LYS A 122 -13.68 0.69 -8.77
CA LYS A 122 -14.59 1.59 -8.04
C LYS A 122 -14.98 1.04 -6.66
N PRO A 123 -15.32 -0.26 -6.51
CA PRO A 123 -15.57 -0.86 -5.21
C PRO A 123 -14.40 -0.71 -4.24
N PHE A 124 -13.15 -0.86 -4.69
CA PHE A 124 -11.98 -0.67 -3.83
C PHE A 124 -11.86 0.79 -3.36
N LEU A 125 -11.96 1.76 -4.27
CA LEU A 125 -11.93 3.18 -3.94
C LEU A 125 -13.06 3.59 -2.99
N ASP A 126 -14.27 3.08 -3.21
CA ASP A 126 -15.41 3.28 -2.30
C ASP A 126 -15.07 2.79 -0.89
N ARG A 127 -14.50 1.59 -0.78
CA ARG A 127 -14.13 1.00 0.49
C ARG A 127 -12.96 1.71 1.17
N VAL A 128 -11.99 2.23 0.43
CA VAL A 128 -10.90 3.07 0.97
C VAL A 128 -11.51 4.27 1.71
N PHE A 129 -12.39 5.04 1.07
CA PHE A 129 -13.00 6.24 1.66
C PHE A 129 -14.05 5.95 2.74
N GLN A 130 -14.60 4.72 2.80
CA GLN A 130 -15.49 4.29 3.88
C GLN A 130 -14.74 3.75 5.11
N THR A 131 -13.51 3.25 4.92
CA THR A 131 -12.75 2.54 5.96
C THR A 131 -11.66 3.40 6.57
N CYS A 132 -11.10 4.33 5.80
CA CYS A 132 -10.03 5.22 6.22
C CYS A 132 -10.60 6.52 6.80
N LEU A 133 -9.75 7.25 7.54
CA LEU A 133 -10.13 8.55 8.08
C LEU A 133 -10.31 9.53 6.92
N THR A 134 -11.44 10.23 6.89
CA THR A 134 -11.73 11.26 5.89
C THR A 134 -12.37 12.47 6.54
N TYR A 135 -12.18 13.64 5.93
CA TYR A 135 -12.76 14.92 6.32
C TYR A 135 -13.59 15.43 5.15
N GLY A 136 -14.91 15.51 5.32
CA GLY A 136 -15.79 15.91 4.21
C GLY A 136 -15.78 14.95 3.01
N GLY A 137 -15.32 13.71 3.17
CA GLY A 137 -15.13 12.76 2.08
C GLY A 137 -13.76 12.83 1.39
N GLU A 138 -12.81 13.59 1.96
CA GLU A 138 -11.45 13.74 1.46
C GLU A 138 -10.41 13.19 2.45
N MET A 139 -9.29 12.73 1.91
CA MET A 139 -8.20 12.05 2.63
C MET A 139 -7.03 13.01 2.82
N ASP A 140 -6.47 13.07 4.02
CA ASP A 140 -5.26 13.85 4.29
C ASP A 140 -3.98 13.10 3.88
N TYR A 141 -2.84 13.81 3.87
CA TYR A 141 -1.54 13.23 3.52
C TYR A 141 -1.16 12.06 4.41
N LYS A 142 -1.51 12.11 5.70
CA LYS A 142 -1.20 11.05 6.67
C LYS A 142 -1.92 9.75 6.32
N THR A 143 -3.21 9.84 6.01
CA THR A 143 -4.02 8.69 5.60
C THR A 143 -3.59 8.17 4.23
N TYR A 144 -3.20 9.06 3.32
CA TYR A 144 -2.58 8.70 2.05
C TYR A 144 -1.28 7.90 2.23
N LEU A 145 -0.40 8.29 3.16
CA LEU A 145 0.83 7.54 3.46
C LEU A 145 0.55 6.10 3.90
N ASP A 146 -0.46 5.89 4.76
CA ASP A 146 -0.85 4.54 5.17
C ASP A 146 -1.31 3.68 3.98
N LEU A 147 -2.05 4.29 3.04
CA LEU A 147 -2.45 3.61 1.82
C LEU A 147 -1.25 3.29 0.93
N VAL A 148 -0.33 4.23 0.72
CA VAL A 148 0.91 3.99 -0.06
C VAL A 148 1.75 2.89 0.55
N LEU A 149 1.96 2.93 1.87
CA LEU A 149 2.71 1.89 2.59
C LEU A 149 2.07 0.52 2.42
N ALA A 150 0.73 0.44 2.47
CA ALA A 150 0.02 -0.81 2.23
C ALA A 150 0.18 -1.32 0.78
N LEU A 151 0.09 -0.42 -0.21
CA LEU A 151 0.15 -0.77 -1.63
C LEU A 151 1.56 -1.13 -2.11
N GLU A 152 2.60 -0.44 -1.61
CA GLU A 152 3.99 -0.71 -1.99
C GLU A 152 4.58 -1.95 -1.28
N ASN A 153 3.92 -2.45 -0.22
CA ASN A 153 4.43 -3.55 0.61
C ASN A 153 3.39 -4.67 0.78
N ARG A 154 2.62 -4.99 -0.26
CA ARG A 154 1.47 -5.93 -0.19
C ARG A 154 1.82 -7.35 0.28
N SER A 155 3.08 -7.74 0.24
CA SER A 155 3.57 -9.02 0.78
C SER A 155 3.68 -9.03 2.31
N GLU A 156 3.77 -7.85 2.94
CA GLU A 156 3.93 -7.72 4.39
C GLU A 156 2.61 -7.98 5.14
N PRO A 157 2.63 -8.70 6.29
CA PRO A 157 1.42 -9.00 7.05
C PRO A 157 0.61 -7.76 7.47
N GLN A 158 1.28 -6.65 7.82
CA GLN A 158 0.65 -5.40 8.23
C GLN A 158 -0.06 -4.71 7.06
N ALA A 159 0.54 -4.73 5.87
CA ALA A 159 -0.06 -4.23 4.65
C ALA A 159 -1.27 -5.09 4.24
N LEU A 160 -1.13 -6.42 4.30
CA LEU A 160 -2.25 -7.34 4.09
C LEU A 160 -3.37 -7.09 5.08
N ALA A 161 -3.08 -6.89 6.36
CA ALA A 161 -4.09 -6.57 7.37
C ALA A 161 -4.83 -5.25 7.06
N TYR A 162 -4.11 -4.24 6.59
CA TYR A 162 -4.69 -2.96 6.17
C TYR A 162 -5.66 -3.15 4.99
N LEU A 163 -5.22 -3.84 3.94
CA LEU A 163 -6.00 -4.08 2.72
C LEU A 163 -7.16 -5.03 2.97
N PHE A 164 -6.95 -6.08 3.77
CA PHE A 164 -8.00 -7.02 4.16
C PHE A 164 -9.17 -6.32 4.85
N ARG A 165 -8.90 -5.34 5.72
CA ARG A 165 -9.94 -4.54 6.37
C ARG A 165 -10.77 -3.73 5.38
N ILE A 166 -10.16 -3.28 4.27
CA ILE A 166 -10.87 -2.58 3.19
C ILE A 166 -11.75 -3.58 2.43
N LEU A 167 -11.21 -4.77 2.15
CA LEU A 167 -11.90 -5.86 1.44
C LEU A 167 -13.03 -6.52 2.26
N ASP A 168 -12.92 -6.59 3.59
CA ASP A 168 -13.95 -7.16 4.46
C ASP A 168 -15.15 -6.22 4.60
N ILE A 169 -15.96 -6.15 3.55
CA ILE A 169 -17.15 -5.30 3.46
C ILE A 169 -18.21 -5.64 4.52
N LYS A 170 -18.18 -6.87 5.07
CA LYS A 170 -19.14 -7.36 6.07
C LYS A 170 -18.63 -7.17 7.50
N GLY A 171 -17.34 -6.93 7.70
CA GLY A 171 -16.70 -6.83 9.01
C GLY A 171 -16.74 -8.15 9.79
N CYS A 172 -16.80 -9.29 9.10
CA CYS A 172 -16.94 -10.61 9.72
C CYS A 172 -15.61 -11.36 9.90
N GLY A 173 -14.50 -10.74 9.51
CA GLY A 173 -13.15 -11.31 9.63
C GLY A 173 -12.79 -12.33 8.55
N TYR A 174 -13.62 -12.46 7.50
CA TYR A 174 -13.38 -13.36 6.37
C TYR A 174 -13.97 -12.78 5.07
N LEU A 175 -13.39 -13.19 3.95
CA LEU A 175 -13.89 -12.92 2.60
C LEU A 175 -14.57 -14.19 2.07
N ASP A 176 -15.81 -14.06 1.63
CA ASP A 176 -16.56 -15.14 0.98
C ASP A 176 -16.80 -14.83 -0.49
N ALA A 177 -17.38 -15.78 -1.23
CA ALA A 177 -17.65 -15.64 -2.66
C ALA A 177 -18.46 -14.39 -3.00
N PHE A 178 -19.37 -13.95 -2.12
CA PHE A 178 -20.10 -12.70 -2.33
C PHE A 178 -19.16 -11.49 -2.29
N THR A 179 -18.28 -11.42 -1.29
CA THR A 179 -17.30 -10.34 -1.18
C THR A 179 -16.35 -10.32 -2.37
N LEU A 180 -15.85 -11.47 -2.81
CA LEU A 180 -14.99 -11.55 -3.99
C LEU A 180 -15.71 -11.06 -5.26
N ASN A 181 -16.95 -11.52 -5.49
CA ASN A 181 -17.74 -11.10 -6.64
C ASN A 181 -18.03 -9.59 -6.62
N TYR A 182 -18.22 -9.00 -5.45
CA TYR A 182 -18.47 -7.56 -5.30
C TYR A 182 -17.33 -6.73 -5.89
N PHE A 183 -16.07 -7.09 -5.62
CA PHE A 183 -14.91 -6.40 -6.22
C PHE A 183 -14.69 -6.80 -7.68
N PHE A 184 -14.87 -8.08 -8.01
CA PHE A 184 -14.54 -8.61 -9.34
C PHE A 184 -15.46 -8.08 -10.46
N ARG A 185 -16.70 -7.68 -10.16
CA ARG A 185 -17.62 -7.13 -11.18
C ARG A 185 -17.06 -5.93 -11.93
N ASP A 186 -16.42 -5.00 -11.23
CA ASP A 186 -15.86 -3.81 -11.88
C ASP A 186 -14.62 -4.17 -12.74
N ILE A 187 -13.93 -5.26 -12.42
CA ILE A 187 -12.85 -5.81 -13.25
C ILE A 187 -13.42 -6.38 -14.55
N GLN A 188 -14.52 -7.13 -14.49
CA GLN A 188 -15.20 -7.63 -15.69
C GLN A 188 -15.71 -6.48 -16.58
N ASP A 189 -16.28 -5.44 -15.98
CA ASP A 189 -16.70 -4.24 -16.71
C ASP A 189 -15.51 -3.57 -17.42
N GLN A 190 -14.35 -3.47 -16.75
CA GLN A 190 -13.12 -2.95 -17.34
C GLN A 190 -12.58 -3.87 -18.46
N MET A 191 -12.64 -5.20 -18.31
CA MET A 191 -12.27 -6.15 -19.37
C MET A 191 -13.07 -5.91 -20.66
N THR A 192 -14.39 -5.76 -20.53
CA THR A 192 -15.28 -5.49 -21.67
C THR A 192 -15.00 -4.13 -22.28
N ALA A 193 -14.76 -3.10 -21.47
CA ALA A 193 -14.37 -1.77 -21.94
C ALA A 193 -13.03 -1.78 -22.71
N HIS A 194 -12.10 -2.68 -22.34
CA HIS A 194 -10.83 -2.89 -23.03
C HIS A 194 -10.91 -3.87 -24.23
N GLY A 195 -12.12 -4.25 -24.65
CA GLY A 195 -12.34 -5.04 -25.87
C GLY A 195 -12.26 -6.56 -25.69
N THR A 196 -12.29 -7.05 -24.46
CA THR A 196 -12.39 -8.51 -24.20
C THR A 196 -13.83 -8.96 -24.46
N GLU A 197 -14.05 -9.71 -25.55
CA GLU A 197 -15.38 -10.17 -25.96
C GLU A 197 -16.00 -11.17 -24.97
N GLN A 198 -15.18 -11.96 -24.28
CA GLN A 198 -15.60 -12.93 -23.27
C GLN A 198 -14.84 -12.68 -21.97
N PRO A 199 -15.39 -11.87 -21.03
CA PRO A 199 -14.75 -11.65 -19.74
C PRO A 199 -14.67 -12.97 -18.96
N VAL A 200 -13.62 -13.12 -18.15
CA VAL A 200 -13.39 -14.32 -17.35
C VAL A 200 -14.57 -14.54 -16.41
N SER A 201 -15.01 -15.79 -16.28
CA SER A 201 -16.07 -16.17 -15.37
C SER A 201 -15.66 -15.93 -13.92
N PHE A 202 -16.54 -15.33 -13.13
CA PHE A 202 -16.31 -15.22 -11.69
C PHE A 202 -16.13 -16.59 -11.02
N SER A 203 -16.79 -17.64 -11.53
CA SER A 203 -16.63 -18.98 -10.95
C SER A 203 -15.19 -19.47 -11.03
N ASP A 204 -14.55 -19.27 -12.18
CA ASP A 204 -13.18 -19.73 -12.44
C ASP A 204 -12.19 -18.92 -11.59
N VAL A 205 -12.32 -17.59 -11.58
CA VAL A 205 -11.47 -16.72 -10.72
C VAL A 205 -11.65 -17.04 -9.25
N LYS A 206 -12.88 -17.28 -8.80
CA LYS A 206 -13.15 -17.67 -7.41
C LYS A 206 -12.49 -19.01 -7.09
N ASP A 207 -12.63 -20.02 -7.93
CA ASP A 207 -11.99 -21.32 -7.70
C ASP A 207 -10.45 -21.18 -7.66
N GLU A 208 -9.85 -20.41 -8.56
CA GLU A 208 -8.41 -20.12 -8.54
C GLU A 208 -7.94 -19.38 -7.29
N LEU A 209 -8.67 -18.36 -6.85
CA LEU A 209 -8.35 -17.62 -5.62
C LEU A 209 -8.42 -18.52 -4.38
N PHE A 210 -9.40 -19.41 -4.31
CA PHE A 210 -9.52 -20.36 -3.20
C PHE A 210 -8.44 -21.46 -3.26
N ASP A 211 -8.09 -21.95 -4.44
CA ASP A 211 -7.00 -22.91 -4.65
C ASP A 211 -5.61 -22.33 -4.36
N MET A 212 -5.44 -21.02 -4.62
CA MET A 212 -4.24 -20.25 -4.29
C MET A 212 -4.05 -20.13 -2.78
N VAL A 213 -5.12 -19.77 -2.05
CA VAL A 213 -5.04 -19.51 -0.61
C VAL A 213 -5.11 -20.80 0.21
N ARG A 214 -5.87 -21.80 -0.24
CA ARG A 214 -6.18 -23.04 0.48
C ARG A 214 -6.64 -22.76 1.91
N PRO A 215 -7.72 -21.98 2.09
CA PRO A 215 -8.16 -21.57 3.42
C PRO A 215 -8.56 -22.77 4.28
N LYS A 216 -8.46 -22.62 5.60
CA LYS A 216 -8.90 -23.66 6.55
C LYS A 216 -10.39 -23.99 6.43
N ASP A 217 -11.21 -22.98 6.14
CA ASP A 217 -12.62 -23.12 5.82
C ASP A 217 -12.79 -22.97 4.30
N PRO A 218 -13.29 -23.99 3.57
CA PRO A 218 -13.38 -23.97 2.11
C PRO A 218 -14.22 -22.82 1.53
N GLU A 219 -15.03 -22.13 2.33
CA GLU A 219 -15.88 -21.03 1.87
C GLU A 219 -15.43 -19.65 2.38
N ARG A 220 -14.37 -19.59 3.21
CA ARG A 220 -13.97 -18.37 3.92
C ARG A 220 -12.46 -18.18 3.92
N VAL A 221 -12.03 -17.09 3.28
CA VAL A 221 -10.63 -16.64 3.33
C VAL A 221 -10.44 -15.65 4.47
N THR A 222 -9.68 -16.02 5.49
CA THR A 222 -9.31 -15.10 6.59
C THR A 222 -7.97 -14.41 6.32
N LEU A 223 -7.68 -13.33 7.05
CA LEU A 223 -6.37 -12.69 7.01
C LEU A 223 -5.23 -13.68 7.34
N ASN A 224 -5.47 -14.59 8.29
CA ASN A 224 -4.47 -15.60 8.66
C ASN A 224 -4.19 -16.57 7.51
N ASP A 225 -5.22 -16.93 6.72
CA ASP A 225 -5.04 -17.79 5.54
C ASP A 225 -4.21 -17.06 4.47
N LEU A 226 -4.49 -15.78 4.23
CA LEU A 226 -3.75 -14.95 3.26
C LEU A 226 -2.28 -14.74 3.62
N VAL A 227 -2.00 -14.53 4.91
CA VAL A 227 -0.62 -14.41 5.39
C VAL A 227 0.09 -15.76 5.30
N ALA A 228 -0.59 -16.85 5.67
CA ALA A 228 0.02 -18.18 5.69
C ALA A 228 0.28 -18.78 4.30
N CYS A 229 -0.52 -18.42 3.29
CA CYS A 229 -0.37 -18.99 1.93
C CYS A 229 0.82 -18.40 1.16
N GLY A 230 1.37 -17.25 1.57
CA GLY A 230 2.47 -16.57 0.88
C GLY A 230 2.10 -15.94 -0.47
N GLN A 231 0.81 -15.92 -0.82
CA GLN A 231 0.28 -15.37 -2.08
C GLN A 231 -0.70 -14.21 -1.84
N GLY A 232 -0.70 -13.63 -0.63
CA GLY A 232 -1.62 -12.55 -0.25
C GLY A 232 -1.52 -11.31 -1.16
N GLU A 233 -0.32 -10.96 -1.60
CA GLU A 233 -0.12 -9.84 -2.52
C GLU A 233 -0.87 -10.04 -3.84
N THR A 234 -0.69 -11.21 -4.47
CA THR A 234 -1.37 -11.55 -5.73
C THR A 234 -2.88 -11.59 -5.54
N PHE A 235 -3.35 -12.26 -4.48
CA PHE A 235 -4.77 -12.33 -4.13
C PHE A 235 -5.41 -10.94 -4.02
N VAL A 236 -4.77 -10.03 -3.28
CA VAL A 236 -5.29 -8.67 -3.09
C VAL A 236 -5.22 -7.88 -4.40
N SER A 237 -4.12 -7.98 -5.15
CA SER A 237 -3.92 -7.25 -6.41
C SER A 237 -4.97 -7.60 -7.46
N ILE A 238 -5.34 -8.89 -7.54
CA ILE A 238 -6.44 -9.37 -8.39
C ILE A 238 -7.76 -8.67 -8.06
N LEU A 239 -8.04 -8.36 -6.79
CA LEU A 239 -9.34 -7.80 -6.39
C LEU A 239 -9.40 -6.28 -6.45
N ILE A 240 -8.27 -5.57 -6.30
CA ILE A 240 -8.28 -4.12 -6.12
C ILE A 240 -7.97 -3.31 -7.38
N GLU A 241 -7.28 -3.89 -8.37
CA GLU A 241 -6.93 -3.18 -9.61
C GLU A 241 -6.96 -4.07 -10.85
N PHE A 242 -7.47 -3.52 -11.96
CA PHE A 242 -7.56 -4.25 -13.22
C PHE A 242 -6.18 -4.63 -13.79
N ARG A 243 -5.17 -3.75 -13.66
CA ARG A 243 -3.81 -4.08 -14.11
C ARG A 243 -3.23 -5.28 -13.34
N GLY A 244 -3.53 -5.39 -12.05
CA GLY A 244 -3.10 -6.49 -11.19
C GLY A 244 -3.73 -7.81 -11.63
N PHE A 245 -5.04 -7.80 -11.89
CA PHE A 245 -5.73 -8.94 -12.49
C PHE A 245 -5.17 -9.30 -13.87
N TRP A 246 -5.00 -8.32 -14.76
CA TRP A 246 -4.52 -8.56 -16.12
C TRP A 246 -3.12 -9.19 -16.16
N ALA A 247 -2.21 -8.73 -15.30
CA ALA A 247 -0.88 -9.29 -15.16
C ALA A 247 -0.92 -10.76 -14.67
N TYR A 248 -1.85 -11.08 -13.78
CA TYR A 248 -2.05 -12.45 -13.30
C TYR A 248 -2.57 -13.37 -14.41
N GLU A 249 -3.58 -12.94 -15.16
CA GLU A 249 -4.14 -13.73 -16.28
C GLU A 249 -3.09 -14.06 -17.35
N HIS A 250 -2.15 -13.14 -17.60
CA HIS A 250 -1.11 -13.29 -18.62
C HIS A 250 0.23 -13.81 -18.08
N ARG A 251 0.27 -14.30 -16.84
CA ARG A 251 1.52 -14.74 -16.18
C ARG A 251 2.27 -15.84 -16.94
N GLU A 252 1.54 -16.75 -17.59
CA GLU A 252 2.14 -17.86 -18.34
C GLU A 252 2.75 -17.40 -19.66
N ALA A 253 2.14 -16.43 -20.34
CA ALA A 253 2.67 -15.85 -21.58
C ALA A 253 4.01 -15.14 -21.34
N ILE A 254 4.13 -14.42 -20.21
CA ILE A 254 5.36 -13.73 -19.81
C ILE A 254 6.47 -14.73 -19.46
N SER A 255 6.12 -15.86 -18.85
CA SER A 255 7.10 -16.93 -18.54
C SER A 255 7.58 -17.72 -19.77
N SER A 256 6.92 -17.53 -20.92
CA SER A 256 7.21 -18.25 -22.17
C SER A 256 8.03 -17.44 -23.18
N GLU A 257 8.36 -16.18 -22.89
CA GLU A 257 9.36 -15.46 -23.68
C GLU A 257 10.74 -16.11 -23.43
N PRO A 258 11.39 -16.70 -24.46
CA PRO A 258 12.77 -17.10 -24.31
C PRO A 258 13.58 -15.83 -24.01
N SER A 259 14.45 -15.91 -23.00
CA SER A 259 15.59 -15.01 -22.91
C SER A 259 16.43 -15.23 -24.17
N ASP A 260 16.07 -14.57 -25.26
CA ASP A 260 16.91 -14.45 -26.44
C ASP A 260 18.12 -13.65 -25.99
N GLY A 261 19.15 -14.40 -25.60
CA GLY A 261 20.48 -13.86 -25.40
C GLY A 261 20.97 -13.25 -26.70
N LEU A 262 21.41 -12.00 -26.60
CA LEU A 262 22.49 -11.39 -27.39
C LEU A 262 23.00 -10.15 -26.63
#